data_AF-A0A8H8SBU7-F1
#
_entry.id   AF-A0A8H8SBU7-F1
#
_cell.length_a   1.000
_cell.length_b   1.000
_cell.length_c   1.000
_cell.angle_alpha   90.00
_cell.angle_beta   90.00
_cell.angle_gamma   90.00
#
_symmetry.space_group_name_H-M   'P 1'
#
loop_
_entity.id
_entity.type
_entity.pdbx_description
1 polymer ?
#
loop_
_entity_poly.entity_id
_entity_poly.type
_entity_poly.pdbx_seq_one_letter_code
_entity_poly.pdbx_strand_id
1 'polypeptide(L)'
;MAGGGVNNGLFQRVFLESGAATGLTPIPKSDYAPRQQQYNSIVEKSGELSLRIPTFANFTDDKSILGFTGSFLSYTPVPTLQALLDLFSPSDYADTGPPGSGHLWSRVVDVDNYVQSFCPVFTAANQIAAKDRWDALHSGSKVPAFYGVSQGADLPFLYSPQPLQGTRVDVKLGYAFQSYVISFVNHGDPNFNRMPGGPPAWQWSKYSTQNPAEIVFSQHEEDTSQPMIFMEADPTDHVKCAYVEAHNVDFLR
;
A
#
# COMPACT_ATOMS: atom_id res chain seq x y z
N MET A 1 27.51 25.58 -6.68
CA MET A 1 26.10 26.00 -6.56
C MET A 1 25.35 25.40 -7.73
N ALA A 2 24.72 24.23 -7.53
CA ALA A 2 24.02 23.51 -8.60
C ALA A 2 22.75 22.87 -8.04
N GLY A 3 21.63 23.11 -8.71
CA GLY A 3 20.60 22.08 -8.89
C GLY A 3 19.40 22.00 -7.94
N GLY A 4 18.95 23.08 -7.32
CA GLY A 4 17.75 23.08 -6.44
C GLY A 4 16.38 22.92 -7.14
N GLY A 5 16.33 22.50 -8.41
CA GLY A 5 15.10 22.57 -9.23
C GLY A 5 14.47 21.23 -9.64
N VAL A 6 15.16 20.10 -9.51
CA VAL A 6 14.70 18.82 -10.11
C VAL A 6 13.96 17.92 -9.10
N ASN A 7 14.15 18.13 -7.80
CA ASN A 7 13.60 17.23 -6.78
C ASN A 7 12.16 17.57 -6.34
N ASN A 8 11.65 18.78 -6.61
CA ASN A 8 10.32 19.17 -6.16
C ASN A 8 9.18 18.39 -6.86
N GLY A 9 9.37 17.94 -8.10
CA GLY A 9 8.39 17.10 -8.82
C GLY A 9 8.42 15.62 -8.39
N LEU A 10 9.57 15.15 -7.88
CA LEU A 10 9.74 13.80 -7.34
C LEU A 10 9.00 13.63 -6.00
N PHE A 11 9.04 14.66 -5.14
CA PHE A 11 8.32 14.68 -3.87
C PHE A 11 6.79 14.66 -4.05
N GLN A 12 6.25 15.29 -5.10
CA GLN A 12 4.82 15.23 -5.36
C GLN A 12 4.36 13.82 -5.72
N ARG A 13 5.12 13.04 -6.50
CA ARG A 13 4.71 11.67 -6.86
C ARG A 13 4.84 10.68 -5.70
N VAL A 14 5.93 10.73 -4.93
CA VAL A 14 6.18 9.78 -3.83
C VAL A 14 5.20 9.99 -2.65
N PHE A 15 4.73 11.23 -2.40
CA PHE A 15 3.78 11.53 -1.31
C PHE A 15 2.32 11.73 -1.76
N LEU A 16 2.01 11.91 -3.05
CA LEU A 16 0.60 11.92 -3.52
C LEU A 16 -0.01 10.52 -3.59
N GLU A 17 0.81 9.47 -3.56
CA GLU A 17 0.36 8.07 -3.53
C GLU A 17 0.03 7.57 -2.12
N SER A 18 0.44 8.28 -1.05
CA SER A 18 -0.07 8.12 0.32
C SER A 18 -1.44 8.80 0.45
N GLY A 19 -2.48 8.17 -0.11
CA GLY A 19 -3.75 8.84 -0.39
C GLY A 19 -4.63 9.15 0.81
N ALA A 20 -5.23 10.32 0.79
CA ALA A 20 -5.95 10.90 1.92
C ALA A 20 -7.49 10.87 1.73
N ALA A 21 -8.19 10.64 2.85
CA ALA A 21 -9.59 11.01 3.18
C ALA A 21 -10.73 10.14 2.53
N THR A 22 -11.76 9.61 3.21
CA THR A 22 -12.70 10.21 4.18
C THR A 22 -13.59 9.12 4.89
N GLY A 23 -13.95 9.33 6.16
CA GLY A 23 -15.35 9.21 6.69
C GLY A 23 -16.04 7.86 7.06
N LEU A 24 -16.15 7.61 8.39
CA LEU A 24 -17.34 7.21 9.21
C LEU A 24 -17.94 5.75 9.29
N THR A 25 -17.76 5.13 10.49
CA THR A 25 -18.66 4.23 11.34
C THR A 25 -19.21 2.87 10.83
N PRO A 26 -19.66 1.90 11.70
CA PRO A 26 -19.40 1.58 13.13
C PRO A 26 -18.84 0.14 13.39
N ILE A 27 -18.43 -0.12 14.65
CA ILE A 27 -17.70 -1.30 15.18
C ILE A 27 -18.57 -2.58 15.33
N PRO A 28 -17.96 -3.79 15.20
CA PRO A 28 -18.10 -4.80 16.25
C PRO A 28 -16.75 -5.37 16.75
N LYS A 29 -16.82 -5.87 17.99
CA LYS A 29 -15.74 -6.16 18.94
C LYS A 29 -14.95 -7.45 18.70
N SER A 30 -13.92 -7.53 19.54
CA SER A 30 -12.73 -8.35 19.68
C SER A 30 -12.93 -9.82 20.06
N ASP A 31 -12.64 -10.74 19.13
CA ASP A 31 -12.22 -12.13 19.40
C ASP A 31 -12.26 -13.02 18.14
N TYR A 32 -11.25 -12.98 17.25
CA TYR A 32 -11.05 -14.08 16.30
C TYR A 32 -9.58 -14.28 15.91
N ALA A 33 -8.89 -15.13 16.68
CA ALA A 33 -7.44 -15.37 16.62
C ALA A 33 -6.95 -16.52 15.72
N PRO A 34 -7.58 -16.86 14.57
CA PRO A 34 -6.83 -17.54 13.50
C PRO A 34 -6.89 -16.85 12.13
N ARG A 35 -7.37 -15.58 12.03
CA ARG A 35 -7.37 -14.86 10.74
C ARG A 35 -6.10 -14.08 10.44
N GLN A 36 -5.18 -13.89 11.39
CA GLN A 36 -3.92 -13.16 11.13
C GLN A 36 -3.06 -13.86 10.06
N GLN A 37 -3.12 -15.20 9.96
CA GLN A 37 -2.38 -15.96 8.94
C GLN A 37 -3.11 -16.07 7.59
N GLN A 38 -4.43 -15.86 7.53
CA GLN A 38 -5.19 -15.76 6.27
C GLN A 38 -5.31 -14.31 5.77
N TYR A 39 -5.14 -13.33 6.65
CA TYR A 39 -4.97 -11.92 6.31
C TYR A 39 -3.64 -11.71 5.58
N ASN A 40 -2.57 -12.37 6.04
CA ASN A 40 -1.28 -12.37 5.35
C ASN A 40 -1.31 -13.01 3.95
N SER A 41 -2.36 -13.75 3.55
CA SER A 41 -2.46 -14.33 2.19
C SER A 41 -3.44 -13.59 1.28
N ILE A 42 -4.12 -12.55 1.77
CA ILE A 42 -5.06 -11.72 0.98
C ILE A 42 -4.61 -10.26 0.97
N VAL A 43 -3.64 -9.91 1.84
CA VAL A 43 -3.08 -8.58 2.09
C VAL A 43 -1.57 -8.59 1.82
N GLU A 44 -1.07 -9.32 0.82
CA GLU A 44 0.39 -9.31 0.60
C GLU A 44 0.92 -7.95 0.10
N LYS A 45 0.05 -6.98 -0.22
CA LYS A 45 0.41 -5.57 -0.38
C LYS A 45 -0.74 -4.66 0.00
N SER A 46 -0.43 -3.52 0.59
CA SER A 46 -1.35 -2.51 1.11
C SER A 46 -2.67 -2.39 0.35
N GLY A 47 -3.79 -2.35 1.08
CA GLY A 47 -5.12 -2.14 0.53
C GLY A 47 -5.34 -0.69 0.09
N GLU A 48 -4.36 -0.06 -0.57
CA GLU A 48 -4.27 1.37 -0.86
C GLU A 48 -5.62 1.91 -1.33
N LEU A 49 -6.18 1.38 -2.41
CA LEU A 49 -7.38 1.94 -3.04
C LEU A 49 -8.68 1.25 -2.63
N SER A 50 -8.64 0.45 -1.58
CA SER A 50 -9.79 -0.32 -1.12
C SER A 50 -11.03 0.54 -0.81
N LEU A 51 -10.85 1.77 -0.33
CA LEU A 51 -11.94 2.72 -0.03
C LEU A 51 -12.62 3.30 -1.28
N ARG A 52 -12.03 3.18 -2.47
CA ARG A 52 -12.64 3.63 -3.74
C ARG A 52 -13.64 2.62 -4.29
N ILE A 53 -13.53 1.36 -3.86
CA ILE A 53 -14.36 0.27 -4.38
C ILE A 53 -15.62 0.15 -3.51
N PRO A 54 -16.81 0.43 -4.05
CA PRO A 54 -18.04 0.46 -3.27
C PRO A 54 -18.34 -0.92 -2.67
N THR A 55 -18.52 -0.96 -1.35
CA THR A 55 -18.79 -2.21 -0.61
C THR A 55 -20.21 -2.74 -0.78
N PHE A 56 -21.11 -1.92 -1.30
CA PHE A 56 -22.47 -2.31 -1.66
C PHE A 56 -22.59 -2.82 -3.10
N ALA A 57 -21.52 -2.73 -3.91
CA ALA A 57 -21.50 -3.31 -5.23
C ALA A 57 -21.31 -4.82 -5.07
N ASN A 58 -22.41 -5.58 -5.21
CA ASN A 58 -22.44 -7.04 -5.16
C ASN A 58 -21.71 -7.63 -6.38
N PHE A 59 -20.39 -7.76 -6.28
CA PHE A 59 -19.58 -8.40 -7.32
C PHE A 59 -19.79 -9.91 -7.23
N THR A 60 -20.42 -10.48 -8.26
CA THR A 60 -20.76 -11.92 -8.29
C THR A 60 -20.10 -12.67 -9.43
N ASP A 61 -19.56 -11.97 -10.42
CA ASP A 61 -18.89 -12.53 -11.60
C ASP A 61 -17.95 -11.52 -12.27
N ASP A 62 -17.13 -11.99 -13.22
CA ASP A 62 -16.22 -11.15 -14.01
C ASP A 62 -16.97 -10.06 -14.78
N LYS A 63 -18.21 -10.31 -15.20
CA LYS A 63 -19.02 -9.32 -15.91
C LYS A 63 -19.34 -8.11 -15.02
N SER A 64 -19.64 -8.33 -13.74
CA SER A 64 -19.88 -7.28 -12.75
C SER A 64 -18.60 -6.48 -12.47
N ILE A 65 -17.44 -7.16 -12.45
CA ILE A 65 -16.13 -6.52 -12.32
C ILE A 65 -15.83 -5.65 -13.54
N LEU A 66 -15.97 -6.18 -14.75
CA LEU A 66 -15.74 -5.44 -16.00
C LEU A 66 -16.66 -4.23 -16.16
N GLY A 67 -17.93 -4.39 -15.77
CA GLY A 67 -18.89 -3.29 -15.77
C GLY A 67 -18.48 -2.17 -14.82
N PHE A 68 -17.93 -2.51 -13.65
CA PHE A 68 -17.43 -1.54 -12.69
C PHE A 68 -16.08 -0.95 -13.11
N THR A 69 -15.10 -1.75 -13.53
CA THR A 69 -13.79 -1.25 -14.01
C THR A 69 -13.94 -0.33 -15.21
N GLY A 70 -14.83 -0.67 -16.15
CA GLY A 70 -15.17 0.21 -17.27
C GLY A 70 -15.79 1.55 -16.87
N SER A 71 -16.29 1.71 -15.63
CA SER A 71 -16.84 2.99 -15.17
C SER A 71 -15.76 4.01 -14.78
N PHE A 72 -14.57 3.56 -14.37
CA PHE A 72 -13.44 4.44 -14.02
C PHE A 72 -12.23 4.28 -14.95
N LEU A 73 -12.17 3.22 -15.75
CA LEU A 73 -11.23 3.00 -16.86
C LEU A 73 -11.98 3.10 -18.20
N SER A 74 -12.74 4.19 -18.35
CA SER A 74 -13.75 4.33 -19.42
C SER A 74 -13.21 4.30 -20.86
N TYR A 75 -11.91 4.52 -21.03
CA TYR A 75 -11.25 4.49 -22.35
C TYR A 75 -10.50 3.19 -22.63
N THR A 76 -10.39 2.31 -21.64
CA THR A 76 -9.72 1.03 -21.81
C THR A 76 -10.64 0.08 -22.60
N PRO A 77 -10.18 -0.51 -23.72
CA PRO A 77 -10.97 -1.48 -24.45
C PRO A 77 -11.38 -2.66 -23.57
N VAL A 78 -12.62 -3.15 -23.71
CA VAL A 78 -13.12 -4.32 -22.96
C VAL A 78 -12.18 -5.53 -23.09
N PRO A 79 -11.60 -5.88 -24.26
CA PRO A 79 -10.63 -6.97 -24.34
C PRO A 79 -9.38 -6.74 -23.49
N THR A 80 -8.90 -5.49 -23.39
CA THR A 80 -7.75 -5.13 -22.55
C THR A 80 -8.09 -5.24 -21.06
N LEU A 81 -9.31 -4.85 -20.66
CA LEU A 81 -9.79 -5.03 -19.29
C LEU A 81 -9.98 -6.51 -18.92
N GLN A 82 -10.48 -7.33 -19.85
CA GLN A 82 -10.61 -8.77 -19.65
C GLN A 82 -9.24 -9.41 -19.49
N ALA A 83 -8.29 -9.13 -20.38
CA ALA A 83 -6.95 -9.69 -20.29
C ALA A 83 -6.19 -9.22 -19.03
N LEU A 84 -6.45 -8.00 -18.52
CA LEU A 84 -5.98 -7.59 -17.20
C LEU A 84 -6.60 -8.46 -16.11
N LEU A 85 -7.93 -8.60 -16.12
CA LEU A 85 -8.70 -9.34 -15.12
C LEU A 85 -8.31 -10.83 -15.07
N ASP A 86 -7.91 -11.41 -16.20
CA ASP A 86 -7.43 -12.80 -16.32
C ASP A 86 -6.10 -13.03 -15.58
N LEU A 87 -5.31 -11.97 -15.32
CA LEU A 87 -4.07 -12.05 -14.51
C LEU A 87 -4.35 -12.13 -13.00
N PHE A 88 -5.60 -11.93 -12.58
CA PHE A 88 -6.03 -11.98 -11.19
C PHE A 88 -7.03 -13.13 -11.08
N SER A 89 -6.62 -14.35 -10.75
CA SER A 89 -7.57 -15.47 -10.70
C SER A 89 -8.49 -15.32 -9.48
N PRO A 90 -9.81 -15.57 -9.60
CA PRO A 90 -10.70 -15.59 -8.43
C PRO A 90 -10.24 -16.52 -7.31
N SER A 91 -9.55 -17.61 -7.67
CA SER A 91 -9.01 -18.59 -6.72
C SER A 91 -7.93 -18.04 -5.80
N ASP A 92 -7.29 -16.93 -6.19
CA ASP A 92 -6.17 -16.34 -5.45
C ASP A 92 -6.65 -15.50 -4.27
N TYR A 93 -7.96 -15.21 -4.22
CA TYR A 93 -8.58 -14.36 -3.22
C TYR A 93 -9.41 -15.20 -2.26
N ALA A 94 -9.12 -15.08 -0.96
CA ALA A 94 -10.00 -15.64 0.04
C ALA A 94 -11.17 -14.69 0.37
N ASP A 95 -12.25 -15.29 0.87
CA ASP A 95 -13.54 -14.64 1.08
C ASP A 95 -13.53 -13.72 2.31
N THR A 96 -12.86 -12.58 2.16
CA THR A 96 -12.63 -11.62 3.26
C THR A 96 -13.16 -10.23 2.98
N GLY A 97 -13.68 -9.96 1.78
CA GLY A 97 -14.31 -8.69 1.43
C GLY A 97 -15.68 -8.45 2.10
N PRO A 98 -16.36 -7.34 1.74
CA PRO A 98 -17.66 -6.98 2.30
C PRO A 98 -18.73 -8.04 2.03
N PRO A 99 -19.79 -8.12 2.87
CA PRO A 99 -20.90 -9.03 2.65
C PRO A 99 -21.51 -8.87 1.26
N GLY A 100 -21.69 -9.97 0.53
CA GLY A 100 -22.29 -9.98 -0.81
C GLY A 100 -21.30 -10.02 -1.98
N SER A 101 -20.04 -9.63 -1.75
CA SER A 101 -19.00 -9.60 -2.80
C SER A 101 -17.74 -10.35 -2.43
N GLY A 102 -17.38 -10.35 -1.15
CA GLY A 102 -16.37 -11.26 -0.61
C GLY A 102 -15.04 -11.22 -1.37
N HIS A 103 -14.56 -12.38 -1.81
CA HIS A 103 -13.31 -12.51 -2.57
C HIS A 103 -13.28 -11.73 -3.90
N LEU A 104 -14.42 -11.54 -4.58
CA LEU A 104 -14.47 -10.79 -5.84
C LEU A 104 -14.29 -9.28 -5.63
N TRP A 105 -14.72 -8.74 -4.48
CA TRP A 105 -14.40 -7.36 -4.14
C TRP A 105 -12.90 -7.18 -3.91
N SER A 106 -12.25 -8.11 -3.19
CA SER A 106 -10.80 -8.07 -2.97
C SER A 106 -10.03 -8.14 -4.29
N ARG A 107 -10.52 -8.93 -5.25
CA ARG A 107 -9.98 -8.98 -6.61
C ARG A 107 -10.08 -7.62 -7.34
N VAL A 108 -11.22 -6.93 -7.23
CA VAL A 108 -11.38 -5.58 -7.82
C VAL A 108 -10.43 -4.59 -7.17
N VAL A 109 -10.27 -4.64 -5.85
CA VAL A 109 -9.31 -3.80 -5.11
C VAL A 109 -7.90 -4.03 -5.62
N ASP A 110 -7.49 -5.29 -5.82
CA ASP A 110 -6.16 -5.62 -6.31
C ASP A 110 -5.93 -5.13 -7.75
N VAL A 111 -6.93 -5.28 -8.63
CA VAL A 111 -6.89 -4.73 -9.99
C VAL A 111 -6.70 -3.21 -9.97
N ASP A 112 -7.47 -2.48 -9.16
CA ASP A 112 -7.34 -1.01 -9.05
C ASP A 112 -5.97 -0.62 -8.48
N ASN A 113 -5.52 -1.31 -7.43
CA ASN A 113 -4.21 -1.09 -6.82
C ASN A 113 -3.05 -1.29 -7.80
N TYR A 114 -3.06 -2.35 -8.60
CA TYR A 114 -2.01 -2.59 -9.59
C TYR A 114 -1.96 -1.51 -10.67
N VAL A 115 -3.13 -1.10 -11.18
CA VAL A 115 -3.22 -0.10 -12.26
C VAL A 115 -2.82 1.28 -11.76
N GLN A 116 -3.28 1.68 -10.57
CA GLN A 116 -3.22 3.07 -10.12
C GLN A 116 -2.10 3.34 -9.11
N SER A 117 -1.57 2.33 -8.43
CA SER A 117 -0.57 2.50 -7.36
C SER A 117 0.64 1.60 -7.56
N PHE A 118 0.51 0.28 -7.43
CA PHE A 118 1.68 -0.61 -7.30
C PHE A 118 2.61 -0.60 -8.51
N CYS A 119 2.06 -0.63 -9.74
CA CYS A 119 2.91 -0.62 -10.92
C CYS A 119 3.54 0.75 -11.17
N PRO A 120 2.80 1.88 -11.11
CA PRO A 120 3.42 3.21 -11.12
C PRO A 120 4.53 3.39 -10.07
N VAL A 121 4.29 2.99 -8.82
CA VAL A 121 5.28 3.03 -7.71
C VAL A 121 6.48 2.16 -8.05
N PHE A 122 6.28 0.93 -8.54
CA PHE A 122 7.37 0.04 -8.92
C PHE A 122 8.25 0.64 -10.02
N THR A 123 7.65 1.22 -11.07
CA THR A 123 8.40 1.90 -12.14
C THR A 123 9.19 3.09 -11.58
N ALA A 124 8.60 3.87 -10.67
CA ALA A 124 9.24 5.02 -10.04
C ALA A 124 10.36 4.61 -9.06
N ALA A 125 10.16 3.55 -8.28
CA ALA A 125 11.12 3.00 -7.31
C ALA A 125 12.46 2.65 -7.98
N ASN A 126 12.41 2.11 -9.20
CA ASN A 126 13.60 1.83 -9.99
C ASN A 126 14.39 3.08 -10.40
N GLN A 127 13.74 4.24 -10.49
CA GLN A 127 14.39 5.51 -10.82
C GLN A 127 14.95 6.21 -9.58
N ILE A 128 14.27 6.11 -8.44
CA ILE A 128 14.64 6.78 -7.18
C ILE A 128 15.51 5.91 -6.26
N ALA A 129 15.62 4.61 -6.55
CA ALA A 129 16.35 3.61 -5.77
C ALA A 129 15.90 3.53 -4.29
N ALA A 130 14.61 3.77 -4.05
CA ALA A 130 13.96 3.66 -2.74
C ALA A 130 12.52 3.22 -2.93
N LYS A 131 12.04 2.37 -2.01
CA LYS A 131 10.66 1.90 -1.94
C LYS A 131 10.33 1.51 -0.52
N ASP A 132 9.15 1.89 -0.05
CA ASP A 132 8.58 1.51 1.23
C ASP A 132 7.19 0.88 1.06
N ARG A 133 6.79 0.13 2.07
CA ARG A 133 5.43 -0.37 2.25
C ARG A 133 4.94 -0.04 3.65
N TRP A 134 3.72 0.46 3.72
CA TRP A 134 3.05 0.76 4.99
C TRP A 134 2.04 -0.34 5.34
N ASP A 135 2.32 -1.06 6.42
CA ASP A 135 1.54 -2.21 6.92
C ASP A 135 0.99 -1.96 8.32
N ALA A 136 0.70 -0.70 8.66
CA ALA A 136 0.28 -0.31 9.99
C ALA A 136 -1.04 0.48 10.00
N LEU A 137 -1.97 0.12 10.87
CA LEU A 137 -3.20 0.88 11.13
C LEU A 137 -3.14 1.50 12.50
N HIS A 138 -3.17 2.82 12.60
CA HIS A 138 -3.20 3.52 13.88
C HIS A 138 -4.20 2.88 14.88
N SER A 139 -3.82 2.66 16.14
CA SER A 139 -4.69 1.97 17.12
C SER A 139 -6.08 2.60 17.32
N GLY A 140 -6.20 3.89 17.04
CA GLY A 140 -7.47 4.61 17.02
C GLY A 140 -8.35 4.36 15.79
N SER A 141 -7.83 3.68 14.76
CA SER A 141 -8.52 3.44 13.49
C SER A 141 -9.87 2.75 13.69
N LYS A 142 -10.82 3.14 12.84
CA LYS A 142 -12.17 2.56 12.78
C LYS A 142 -12.45 1.90 11.43
N VAL A 143 -11.40 1.72 10.62
CA VAL A 143 -11.49 1.05 9.32
C VAL A 143 -11.85 -0.43 9.54
N PRO A 144 -12.89 -0.95 8.89
CA PRO A 144 -13.22 -2.37 8.95
C PRO A 144 -12.05 -3.26 8.50
N ALA A 145 -11.89 -4.40 9.15
CA ALA A 145 -10.74 -5.29 8.91
C ALA A 145 -10.59 -5.74 7.44
N PHE A 146 -11.69 -5.84 6.69
CA PHE A 146 -11.67 -6.27 5.29
C PHE A 146 -11.05 -5.24 4.33
N TYR A 147 -10.92 -3.97 4.73
CA TYR A 147 -10.16 -2.98 3.94
C TYR A 147 -8.65 -3.13 4.13
N GLY A 148 -8.25 -3.87 5.16
CA GLY A 148 -6.87 -3.97 5.59
C GLY A 148 -6.22 -2.61 5.86
N VAL A 149 -4.99 -2.43 5.38
CA VAL A 149 -4.27 -1.15 5.47
C VAL A 149 -4.66 -0.29 4.28
N SER A 150 -5.66 0.56 4.45
CA SER A 150 -6.17 1.45 3.40
C SER A 150 -5.24 2.62 3.11
N GLN A 151 -5.43 3.27 1.96
CA GLN A 151 -4.75 4.54 1.64
C GLN A 151 -4.78 5.50 2.80
N GLY A 152 -3.63 6.11 3.05
CA GLY A 152 -3.47 7.17 4.03
C GLY A 152 -3.45 6.71 5.48
N ALA A 153 -3.34 5.39 5.70
CA ALA A 153 -3.15 4.83 7.03
C ALA A 153 -1.85 5.32 7.69
N ASP A 154 -0.88 5.78 6.90
CA ASP A 154 0.40 6.39 7.30
C ASP A 154 0.26 7.86 7.74
N LEU A 155 -0.73 8.59 7.23
CA LEU A 155 -0.89 10.02 7.48
C LEU A 155 -0.96 10.41 8.96
N PRO A 156 -1.67 9.66 9.84
CA PRO A 156 -1.63 9.94 11.27
C PRO A 156 -0.22 9.87 11.84
N PHE A 157 0.62 8.96 11.35
CA PHE A 157 1.98 8.76 11.81
C PHE A 157 2.93 9.86 11.31
N LEU A 158 2.66 10.41 10.13
CA LEU A 158 3.45 11.49 9.54
C LEU A 158 3.06 12.88 10.07
N TYR A 159 1.76 13.17 10.20
CA TYR A 159 1.26 14.54 10.40
C TYR A 159 0.63 14.83 11.76
N SER A 160 0.44 13.84 12.64
CA SER A 160 -0.16 14.12 13.94
C SER A 160 0.76 14.95 14.85
N PRO A 161 0.19 15.79 15.74
CA PRO A 161 0.94 16.46 16.79
C PRO A 161 1.74 15.45 17.63
N GLN A 162 2.98 15.80 17.98
CA GLN A 162 3.82 14.95 18.81
C GLN A 162 3.63 15.26 20.32
N PRO A 163 3.58 14.22 21.18
CA PRO A 163 3.61 12.81 20.83
C PRO A 163 2.29 12.35 20.18
N LEU A 164 2.40 11.52 19.13
CA LEU A 164 1.24 10.84 18.52
C LEU A 164 0.39 10.19 19.62
N GLN A 165 -0.92 10.42 19.63
CA GLN A 165 -1.80 9.79 20.61
C GLN A 165 -2.11 8.36 20.17
N GLY A 166 -1.70 7.35 20.92
CA GLY A 166 -1.95 5.95 20.58
C GLY A 166 -1.23 4.98 21.52
N THR A 167 -0.98 3.78 21.03
CA THR A 167 -0.16 2.80 21.72
C THR A 167 1.32 3.20 21.70
N ARG A 168 2.15 2.55 22.53
CA ARG A 168 3.60 2.74 22.50
C ARG A 168 4.21 2.42 21.13
N VAL A 169 3.65 1.42 20.44
CA VAL A 169 4.06 1.04 19.08
C VAL A 169 3.71 2.16 18.10
N ASP A 170 2.50 2.74 18.18
CA ASP A 170 2.12 3.85 17.30
C ASP A 170 3.10 5.02 17.41
N VAL A 171 3.40 5.43 18.65
CA VAL A 171 4.34 6.53 18.93
C VAL A 171 5.72 6.24 18.35
N LYS A 172 6.26 5.04 18.60
CA LYS A 172 7.57 4.64 18.06
C LYS A 172 7.59 4.64 16.54
N LEU A 173 6.55 4.08 15.92
CA LEU A 173 6.44 3.98 14.46
C LEU A 173 6.33 5.37 13.82
N GLY A 174 5.52 6.26 14.41
CA GLY A 174 5.40 7.65 13.96
C GLY A 174 6.71 8.42 14.03
N TYR A 175 7.43 8.33 15.16
CA TYR A 175 8.77 8.93 15.25
C TYR A 175 9.74 8.34 14.23
N ALA A 176 9.69 7.02 13.99
CA ALA A 176 10.60 6.36 13.06
C ALA A 176 10.35 6.83 11.62
N PHE A 177 9.08 6.82 11.21
CA PHE A 177 8.69 7.26 9.87
C PHE A 177 9.05 8.72 9.62
N GLN A 178 8.73 9.61 10.56
CA GLN A 178 9.13 11.02 10.49
C GLN A 178 10.66 11.18 10.41
N SER A 179 11.43 10.38 11.15
CA SER A 179 12.90 10.43 11.11
C SER A 179 13.44 10.03 9.73
N TYR A 180 12.88 8.99 9.09
CA TYR A 180 13.26 8.60 7.73
C TYR A 180 12.97 9.70 6.71
N VAL A 181 11.76 10.29 6.77
CA VAL A 181 11.35 11.37 5.87
C VAL A 181 12.27 12.59 6.05
N ILE A 182 12.50 13.03 7.30
CA ILE A 182 13.38 14.16 7.61
C ILE A 182 14.81 13.88 7.17
N SER A 183 15.32 12.66 7.37
CA SER A 183 16.65 12.25 6.93
C SER A 183 16.78 12.35 5.41
N PHE A 184 15.80 11.81 4.69
CA PHE A 184 15.80 11.85 3.24
C PHE A 184 15.74 13.28 2.69
N VAL A 185 14.86 14.12 3.23
CA VAL A 185 14.72 15.54 2.82
C VAL A 185 16.03 16.30 2.99
N ASN A 186 16.76 16.08 4.09
CA ASN A 186 17.97 16.84 4.40
C ASN A 186 19.24 16.26 3.76
N HIS A 187 19.28 14.96 3.47
CA HIS A 187 20.53 14.27 3.09
C HIS A 187 20.43 13.47 1.79
N GLY A 188 19.24 13.29 1.22
CA GLY A 188 19.00 12.37 0.11
C GLY A 188 19.22 10.90 0.46
N ASP A 189 19.38 10.59 1.76
CA ASP A 189 19.57 9.24 2.31
C ASP A 189 18.66 9.09 3.53
N PRO A 190 17.71 8.14 3.52
CA PRO A 190 16.81 7.94 4.66
C PRO A 190 17.55 7.40 5.90
N ASN A 191 18.79 6.89 5.76
CA ASN A 191 19.57 6.30 6.86
C ASN A 191 20.42 7.29 7.66
N PHE A 192 20.53 8.56 7.24
CA PHE A 192 21.47 9.53 7.83
C PHE A 192 21.10 9.95 9.26
N ASN A 193 19.83 10.30 9.50
CA ASN A 193 19.30 10.71 10.81
C ASN A 193 18.38 9.67 11.44
N ARG A 194 18.55 8.38 11.10
CA ARG A 194 17.77 7.30 11.74
C ARG A 194 17.91 7.37 13.26
N MET A 195 16.85 6.99 13.99
CA MET A 195 16.85 7.03 15.46
C MET A 195 18.15 6.41 16.02
N PRO A 196 18.94 7.17 16.82
CA PRO A 196 20.19 6.67 17.36
C PRO A 196 19.96 5.39 18.17
N GLY A 197 20.65 4.30 17.81
CA GLY A 197 20.51 3.00 18.48
C GLY A 197 19.43 2.08 17.90
N GLY A 198 18.81 2.43 16.77
CA GLY A 198 17.92 1.52 16.04
C GLY A 198 18.66 0.24 15.58
N PRO A 199 17.99 -0.94 15.59
CA PRO A 199 18.56 -2.19 15.10
C PRO A 199 19.07 -2.10 13.65
N PRO A 200 20.06 -2.90 13.24
CA PRO A 200 20.51 -3.00 11.84
C PRO A 200 19.38 -3.32 10.86
N ALA A 201 18.35 -4.06 11.31
CA ALA A 201 17.16 -4.40 10.54
C ALA A 201 16.36 -3.18 10.04
N TRP A 202 16.60 -2.00 10.63
CA TRP A 202 15.94 -0.76 10.23
C TRP A 202 16.65 -0.08 9.06
N GLN A 203 17.80 -0.58 8.59
CA GLN A 203 18.49 0.05 7.47
C GLN A 203 17.68 -0.07 6.17
N TRP A 204 17.27 1.07 5.61
CA TRP A 204 16.59 1.16 4.32
C TRP A 204 17.61 0.97 3.20
N SER A 205 17.67 -0.25 2.68
CA SER A 205 18.57 -0.58 1.56
C SER A 205 18.07 0.04 0.25
N LYS A 206 19.00 0.36 -0.65
CA LYS A 206 18.63 0.89 -1.97
C LYS A 206 17.82 -0.15 -2.76
N TYR A 207 16.71 0.30 -3.32
CA TYR A 207 15.87 -0.51 -4.19
C TYR A 207 16.54 -0.68 -5.56
N SER A 208 16.45 -1.88 -6.14
CA SER A 208 16.90 -2.15 -7.51
C SER A 208 16.22 -3.39 -8.08
N THR A 209 16.20 -3.53 -9.40
CA THR A 209 15.68 -4.76 -10.04
C THR A 209 16.49 -6.03 -9.72
N GLN A 210 17.77 -5.89 -9.36
CA GLN A 210 18.62 -7.02 -8.96
C GLN A 210 18.43 -7.43 -7.50
N ASN A 211 17.96 -6.51 -6.67
CA ASN A 211 17.64 -6.73 -5.27
C ASN A 211 16.37 -5.92 -4.93
N PRO A 212 15.19 -6.40 -5.37
CA PRO A 212 13.94 -5.69 -5.19
C PRO A 212 13.49 -5.90 -3.74
N ALA A 213 13.99 -5.04 -2.85
CA ALA A 213 13.68 -5.07 -1.43
C ALA A 213 13.14 -3.71 -0.99
N GLU A 214 12.00 -3.72 -0.30
CA GLU A 214 11.35 -2.54 0.24
C GLU A 214 11.48 -2.53 1.78
N ILE A 215 11.51 -1.33 2.36
CA ILE A 215 11.38 -1.21 3.82
C ILE A 215 9.90 -1.30 4.18
N VAL A 216 9.58 -2.07 5.22
CA VAL A 216 8.23 -2.27 5.70
C VAL A 216 8.06 -1.61 7.05
N PHE A 217 7.00 -0.81 7.18
CA PHE A 217 6.58 -0.18 8.43
C PHE A 217 5.33 -0.91 8.96
N SER A 218 5.48 -1.71 10.02
CA SER A 218 4.41 -2.55 10.58
C SER A 218 4.19 -2.28 12.08
N GLN A 219 3.04 -2.70 12.61
CA GLN A 219 2.73 -2.64 14.04
C GLN A 219 3.28 -3.81 14.87
N HIS A 220 4.20 -4.61 14.34
CA HIS A 220 4.84 -5.65 15.14
C HIS A 220 5.61 -5.06 16.33
N GLU A 221 5.54 -5.74 17.48
CA GLU A 221 6.35 -5.37 18.62
C GLU A 221 7.81 -5.81 18.42
N GLU A 222 8.74 -5.03 18.99
CA GLU A 222 10.19 -5.21 18.87
C GLU A 222 10.68 -6.60 19.35
N ASP A 223 9.93 -7.23 20.26
CA ASP A 223 10.22 -8.54 20.85
C ASP A 223 9.55 -9.72 20.11
N THR A 224 8.92 -9.48 18.95
CA THR A 224 8.35 -10.55 18.12
C THR A 224 9.36 -11.06 17.08
N SER A 225 9.03 -12.17 16.41
CA SER A 225 9.90 -12.74 15.36
C SER A 225 10.09 -11.82 14.15
N GLN A 226 9.29 -10.75 14.02
CA GLN A 226 9.45 -9.71 13.00
C GLN A 226 9.47 -8.33 13.68
N PRO A 227 10.50 -7.50 13.48
CA PRO A 227 10.54 -6.19 14.10
C PRO A 227 9.50 -5.25 13.48
N MET A 228 9.21 -4.13 14.15
CA MET A 228 8.30 -3.07 13.68
C MET A 228 8.72 -2.46 12.32
N ILE A 229 10.02 -2.50 12.02
CA ILE A 229 10.61 -2.01 10.78
C ILE A 229 11.59 -3.06 10.29
N PHE A 230 11.42 -3.52 9.05
CA PHE A 230 12.25 -4.55 8.44
C PHE A 230 12.36 -4.35 6.93
N MET A 231 13.32 -5.03 6.32
CA MET A 231 13.39 -5.16 4.86
C MET A 231 12.67 -6.44 4.44
N GLU A 232 11.90 -6.37 3.36
CA GLU A 232 11.27 -7.52 2.73
C GLU A 232 11.49 -7.49 1.23
N ALA A 233 11.46 -8.66 0.58
CA ALA A 233 11.39 -8.72 -0.87
C ALA A 233 10.10 -8.05 -1.33
N ASP A 234 10.19 -7.16 -2.31
CA ASP A 234 9.04 -6.49 -2.90
C ASP A 234 8.09 -7.54 -3.51
N PRO A 235 6.86 -7.70 -2.98
CA PRO A 235 5.97 -8.74 -3.48
C PRO A 235 5.33 -8.40 -4.86
N THR A 236 5.76 -7.33 -5.56
CA THR A 236 4.99 -6.76 -6.70
C THR A 236 5.13 -7.71 -7.85
N ASP A 237 4.02 -8.18 -8.38
CA ASP A 237 4.05 -9.12 -9.50
C ASP A 237 4.49 -8.39 -10.78
N HIS A 238 5.71 -8.69 -11.22
CA HIS A 238 6.31 -8.08 -12.40
C HIS A 238 5.56 -8.45 -13.69
N VAL A 239 4.85 -9.58 -13.74
CA VAL A 239 4.05 -9.96 -14.92
C VAL A 239 2.83 -9.05 -15.03
N LYS A 240 2.14 -8.81 -13.91
CA LYS A 240 1.02 -7.87 -13.84
C LYS A 240 1.47 -6.47 -14.21
N CYS A 241 2.60 -6.01 -13.67
CA CYS A 241 3.13 -4.68 -14.01
C CYS A 241 3.63 -4.56 -15.43
N ALA A 242 4.25 -5.59 -16.02
CA ALA A 242 4.61 -5.58 -17.43
C ALA A 242 3.37 -5.43 -18.34
N TYR A 243 2.25 -6.06 -17.98
CA TYR A 243 1.00 -5.91 -18.71
C TYR A 243 0.42 -4.49 -18.57
N VAL A 244 0.39 -3.94 -17.34
CA VAL A 244 -0.09 -2.58 -17.07
C VAL A 244 0.75 -1.54 -17.82
N GLU A 245 2.08 -1.67 -17.79
CA GLU A 245 3.00 -0.78 -18.49
C GLU A 245 2.82 -0.85 -20.01
N ALA A 246 2.65 -2.06 -20.57
CA ALA A 246 2.44 -2.26 -22.01
C ALA A 246 1.15 -1.61 -22.53
N HIS A 247 0.16 -1.41 -21.65
CA HIS A 247 -1.13 -0.79 -21.97
C HIS A 247 -1.35 0.53 -21.21
N ASN A 248 -0.28 1.18 -20.73
CA ASN A 248 -0.41 2.37 -19.89
C ASN A 248 -1.24 3.51 -20.54
N VAL A 249 -1.15 3.65 -21.87
CA VAL A 249 -1.92 4.61 -22.66
C VAL A 249 -3.42 4.33 -22.65
N ASP A 250 -3.82 3.09 -22.38
CA ASP A 250 -5.23 2.71 -22.29
C ASP A 250 -5.79 2.97 -20.88
N PHE A 251 -4.94 2.97 -19.86
CA PHE A 251 -5.32 3.18 -18.45
C PHE A 251 -5.22 4.63 -17.97
N LEU A 252 -4.39 5.47 -18.60
CA LEU A 252 -4.11 6.85 -18.18
C LEU A 252 -4.94 7.93 -18.89
N ARG A 253 -5.87 7.54 -19.77
CA ARG A 253 -6.68 8.46 -20.58
C ARG A 253 -7.99 8.82 -19.90
#